data_AF-A0A1R3GDP9-F1
#
_entry.id   AF-A0A1R3GDP9-F1
#
_cell.length_a   1.000
_cell.length_b   1.000
_cell.length_c   1.000
_cell.angle_alpha   90.00
_cell.angle_beta   90.00
_cell.angle_gamma   90.00
#
_symmetry.space_group_name_H-M   'P 1'
#
loop_
_entity.id
_entity.type
_entity.pdbx_description
1 polymer ?
#
loop_
_entity_poly.entity_id
_entity_poly.type
_entity_poly.pdbx_seq_one_letter_code
_entity_poly.pdbx_strand_id
1 'polypeptide(L)'
;MSYDKELAAAKKAASLAARLCQKVQKALLQSDVQSKNDRSPVTVADYGSQALVSYVLQQEFPSEFSLVAEEDSKDLRKDAAQELVERMTKLVNDSLASDGSYSVTLSTEDILKFIDSGKSEGGPEGRHWVLDPIDGTKGFLRGGQYAIALALLDRGKVVLGVLACPNLPLTSIRDQQSPNDEVGCLFFAEIGGGTYMQPLDGSSAVKVQVTAVENPEEASFFESYEALHSKHDLSSSIAEKLGIKAPPVRIDSQAKYGALSRGDGAIYMRLPREGYREKIWDHAAGCIVVTEAGGVVTDAAGNPLDFSRGKYLDLDTGIIVTNQKLMPLLFKAVRESLEEKASSL
;
A
#
# COMPACT_ATOMS: atom_id res chain seq x y z
N MET A 1 -20.86 13.03 -6.16
CA MET A 1 -20.57 12.29 -7.40
C MET A 1 -20.21 10.88 -6.98
N SER A 2 -20.68 9.86 -7.70
CA SER A 2 -20.27 8.47 -7.42
C SER A 2 -18.97 8.17 -8.15
N TYR A 3 -18.11 7.32 -7.57
CA TYR A 3 -16.86 6.86 -8.15
C TYR A 3 -16.93 5.36 -8.51
N ASP A 4 -18.15 4.83 -8.75
CA ASP A 4 -18.38 3.40 -8.96
C ASP A 4 -17.55 2.81 -10.10
N LYS A 5 -17.42 3.56 -11.21
CA LYS A 5 -16.66 3.14 -12.38
C LYS A 5 -15.16 3.12 -12.09
N GLU A 6 -14.67 4.19 -11.46
CA GLU A 6 -13.28 4.33 -11.05
C GLU A 6 -12.90 3.23 -10.05
N LEU A 7 -13.76 2.94 -9.06
CA LEU A 7 -13.54 1.87 -8.10
C LEU A 7 -13.51 0.49 -8.76
N ALA A 8 -14.44 0.21 -9.69
CA ALA A 8 -14.45 -1.06 -10.43
C ALA A 8 -13.17 -1.25 -11.27
N ALA A 9 -12.73 -0.20 -11.97
CA ALA A 9 -11.49 -0.21 -12.73
C ALA A 9 -10.25 -0.38 -11.83
N ALA A 10 -10.21 0.31 -10.69
CA ALA A 10 -9.13 0.20 -9.72
C ALA A 10 -9.01 -1.22 -9.13
N LYS A 11 -10.16 -1.82 -8.76
CA LYS A 11 -10.22 -3.22 -8.29
C LYS A 11 -9.69 -4.18 -9.34
N LYS A 12 -10.14 -4.04 -10.59
CA LYS A 12 -9.67 -4.88 -11.71
C LYS A 12 -8.17 -4.73 -11.95
N ALA A 13 -7.67 -3.50 -12.02
CA ALA A 13 -6.25 -3.19 -12.22
C ALA A 13 -5.38 -3.78 -11.11
N ALA A 14 -5.74 -3.54 -9.84
CA ALA A 14 -5.00 -4.02 -8.69
C ALA A 14 -5.02 -5.56 -8.57
N SER A 15 -6.16 -6.21 -8.85
CA SER A 15 -6.25 -7.68 -8.89
C SER A 15 -5.37 -8.29 -9.98
N LEU A 16 -5.28 -7.66 -11.15
CA LEU A 16 -4.40 -8.12 -12.23
C LEU A 16 -2.92 -7.99 -11.86
N ALA A 17 -2.54 -6.84 -11.30
CA ALA A 17 -1.20 -6.61 -10.77
C ALA A 17 -0.84 -7.61 -9.67
N ALA A 18 -1.76 -7.88 -8.75
CA ALA A 18 -1.58 -8.88 -7.70
C ALA A 18 -1.28 -10.28 -8.25
N ARG A 19 -2.04 -10.74 -9.25
CA ARG A 19 -1.81 -12.04 -9.90
C ARG A 19 -0.43 -12.11 -10.56
N LEU A 20 0.00 -11.03 -11.23
CA LEU A 20 1.34 -10.94 -11.82
C LEU A 20 2.41 -11.06 -10.73
N CYS A 21 2.29 -10.28 -9.66
CA CYS A 21 3.24 -10.28 -8.54
C CYS A 21 3.31 -11.66 -7.85
N GLN A 22 2.17 -12.32 -7.64
CA GLN A 22 2.13 -13.68 -7.07
C GLN A 22 2.88 -14.69 -7.95
N LYS A 23 2.71 -14.63 -9.28
CA LYS A 23 3.45 -15.50 -10.22
C LYS A 23 4.96 -15.26 -10.11
N VAL A 24 5.39 -14.00 -10.06
CA VAL A 24 6.82 -13.64 -9.96
C VAL A 24 7.40 -14.07 -8.61
N GLN A 25 6.72 -13.79 -7.50
CA GLN A 25 7.18 -14.17 -6.17
C GLN A 25 7.28 -15.70 -6.02
N LYS A 26 6.28 -16.44 -6.52
CA LYS A 26 6.32 -17.91 -6.50
C LYS A 26 7.52 -18.46 -7.27
N ALA A 27 7.80 -17.92 -8.45
CA ALA A 27 8.97 -18.33 -9.24
C ALA A 27 10.29 -18.00 -8.51
N LEU A 28 10.37 -16.82 -7.89
CA LEU A 28 11.52 -16.38 -7.09
C LEU A 28 11.83 -17.33 -5.93
N LEU A 29 10.80 -17.75 -5.18
CA LEU A 29 10.96 -18.63 -4.02
C LEU A 29 11.26 -20.09 -4.41
N GLN A 30 10.95 -20.50 -5.64
CA GLN A 30 11.20 -21.85 -6.16
C GLN A 30 12.57 -22.01 -6.83
N SER A 31 13.22 -20.92 -7.25
CA SER A 31 14.58 -20.99 -7.79
C SER A 31 15.60 -21.15 -6.66
N ASP A 32 16.32 -22.28 -6.63
CA ASP A 32 17.43 -22.57 -5.67
C ASP A 32 18.59 -21.56 -5.75
N VAL A 33 18.59 -20.67 -6.74
CA VAL A 33 19.58 -19.62 -6.94
C VAL A 33 19.20 -18.39 -6.12
N GLN A 34 19.30 -18.48 -4.78
CA GLN A 34 19.39 -17.29 -3.94
C GLN A 34 20.77 -16.64 -4.09
N SER A 35 21.02 -16.01 -5.24
CA SER A 35 21.91 -14.86 -5.22
C SER A 35 21.19 -13.78 -4.40
N LYS A 36 21.60 -13.57 -3.15
CA LYS A 36 21.04 -12.53 -2.25
C LYS A 36 21.09 -11.10 -2.82
N ASN A 37 21.69 -10.92 -4.00
CA ASN A 37 21.90 -9.64 -4.66
C ASN A 37 21.18 -9.51 -6.01
N ASP A 38 20.53 -10.57 -6.54
CA ASP A 38 19.77 -10.43 -7.79
C ASP A 38 18.41 -9.75 -7.52
N ARG A 39 18.35 -8.46 -7.83
CA ARG A 39 17.13 -7.64 -7.70
C ARG A 39 16.21 -7.72 -8.92
N SER A 40 16.61 -8.42 -9.99
CA SER A 40 15.81 -8.54 -11.21
C SER A 40 14.35 -9.02 -10.98
N PRO A 41 14.04 -9.94 -10.05
CA PRO A 41 12.67 -10.43 -9.87
C PRO A 41 11.72 -9.36 -9.32
N VAL A 42 12.22 -8.53 -8.39
CA VAL A 42 11.51 -7.36 -7.85
C VAL A 42 11.24 -6.38 -8.96
N THR A 43 12.31 -6.01 -9.67
CA THR A 43 12.26 -5.07 -10.79
C THR A 43 11.21 -5.45 -11.83
N VAL A 44 11.11 -6.74 -12.19
CA VAL A 44 10.09 -7.22 -13.14
C VAL A 44 8.67 -7.09 -12.58
N ALA A 45 8.48 -7.35 -11.28
CA ALA A 45 7.16 -7.29 -10.66
C ALA A 45 6.70 -5.84 -10.47
N ASP A 46 7.59 -4.94 -10.02
CA ASP A 46 7.33 -3.51 -9.87
C ASP A 46 6.93 -2.85 -11.20
N TYR A 47 7.81 -2.92 -12.20
CA TYR A 47 7.54 -2.32 -13.50
C TYR A 47 6.37 -3.00 -14.22
N GLY A 48 6.26 -4.33 -14.12
CA GLY A 48 5.20 -5.10 -14.77
C GLY A 48 3.82 -4.78 -14.19
N SER A 49 3.71 -4.65 -12.86
CA SER A 49 2.47 -4.25 -12.20
C SER A 49 2.11 -2.79 -12.51
N GLN A 50 3.08 -1.87 -12.50
CA GLN A 50 2.84 -0.48 -12.92
C GLN A 50 2.35 -0.38 -14.36
N ALA A 51 2.99 -1.09 -15.30
CA ALA A 51 2.57 -1.12 -16.70
C ALA A 51 1.14 -1.66 -16.85
N LEU A 52 0.81 -2.73 -16.13
CA LEU A 52 -0.49 -3.37 -16.18
C LEU A 52 -1.60 -2.49 -15.61
N VAL A 53 -1.38 -1.86 -14.45
CA VAL A 53 -2.33 -0.90 -13.86
C VAL A 53 -2.53 0.30 -14.78
N SER A 54 -1.43 0.85 -15.30
CA SER A 54 -1.47 1.98 -16.22
C SER A 54 -2.26 1.67 -17.49
N TYR A 55 -2.02 0.49 -18.09
CA TYR A 55 -2.76 0.03 -19.25
C TYR A 55 -4.26 -0.08 -18.96
N VAL A 56 -4.64 -0.80 -17.89
CA VAL A 56 -6.05 -1.01 -17.52
C VAL A 56 -6.75 0.33 -17.32
N LEU A 57 -6.18 1.23 -16.51
CA LEU A 57 -6.79 2.53 -16.22
C LEU A 57 -6.89 3.42 -17.47
N GLN A 58 -5.90 3.40 -18.37
CA GLN A 58 -5.98 4.15 -19.63
C GLN A 58 -7.04 3.62 -20.59
N GLN A 59 -7.32 2.31 -20.59
CA GLN A 59 -8.41 1.75 -21.38
C GLN A 59 -9.78 2.18 -20.85
N GLU A 60 -9.95 2.21 -19.54
CA GLU A 60 -11.22 2.60 -18.91
C GLU A 60 -11.42 4.14 -18.94
N PHE A 61 -10.34 4.94 -18.90
CA PHE A 61 -10.37 6.42 -18.81
C PHE A 61 -9.39 7.11 -19.78
N PRO A 62 -9.62 7.05 -21.12
CA PRO A 62 -8.66 7.55 -22.11
C PRO A 62 -8.55 9.08 -22.20
N SER A 63 -9.58 9.84 -21.79
CA SER A 63 -9.65 11.29 -21.96
C SER A 63 -9.06 12.11 -20.81
N GLU A 64 -8.93 11.51 -19.63
CA GLU A 64 -8.48 12.17 -18.39
C GLU A 64 -7.58 11.22 -17.62
N PHE A 65 -6.36 11.01 -18.13
CA PHE A 65 -5.39 10.13 -17.49
C PHE A 65 -4.23 10.92 -16.88
N SER A 66 -4.10 10.82 -15.56
CA SER A 66 -2.94 11.26 -14.82
C SER A 66 -2.64 10.22 -13.75
N LEU A 67 -1.41 9.71 -13.74
CA LEU A 67 -0.93 8.76 -12.76
C LEU A 67 0.36 9.28 -12.12
N VAL A 68 0.39 9.28 -10.79
CA VAL A 68 1.58 9.44 -9.97
C VAL A 68 2.01 8.04 -9.54
N ALA A 69 3.17 7.58 -9.99
CA ALA A 69 3.68 6.27 -9.60
C ALA A 69 5.17 6.32 -9.27
N GLU A 70 5.64 5.31 -8.53
CA GLU A 70 7.01 5.23 -8.06
C GLU A 70 8.04 5.08 -9.19
N GLU A 71 7.72 4.29 -10.20
CA GLU A 71 8.71 3.77 -11.15
C GLU A 71 8.79 4.59 -12.45
N ASP A 72 9.98 4.64 -13.07
CA ASP A 72 10.20 5.19 -14.41
C ASP A 72 11.06 4.27 -15.31
N SER A 73 10.95 4.43 -16.63
CA SER A 73 11.62 3.51 -17.57
C SER A 73 13.08 3.85 -17.90
N LYS A 74 13.70 4.87 -17.28
CA LYS A 74 15.01 5.38 -17.73
C LYS A 74 16.09 4.30 -17.75
N ASP A 75 16.14 3.46 -16.72
CA ASP A 75 17.14 2.39 -16.63
C ASP A 75 16.79 1.18 -17.51
N LEU A 76 15.50 0.99 -17.83
CA LEU A 76 15.01 -0.08 -18.70
C LEU A 76 15.32 0.16 -20.18
N ARG A 77 15.60 1.39 -20.58
CA ARG A 77 15.94 1.76 -21.96
C ARG A 77 17.41 1.53 -22.32
N LYS A 78 18.21 1.03 -21.38
CA LYS A 78 19.62 0.69 -21.62
C LYS A 78 19.73 -0.72 -22.20
N ASP A 79 20.70 -0.96 -23.08
CA ASP A 79 20.92 -2.27 -23.74
C ASP A 79 21.01 -3.43 -22.75
N ALA A 80 21.61 -3.21 -21.57
CA ALA A 80 21.74 -4.20 -20.51
C ALA A 80 20.40 -4.66 -19.89
N ALA A 81 19.29 -3.96 -20.14
CA ALA A 81 17.97 -4.28 -19.61
C ALA A 81 17.05 -4.97 -20.65
N GLN A 82 17.50 -5.23 -21.88
CA GLN A 82 16.65 -5.75 -22.94
C GLN A 82 15.96 -7.08 -22.56
N GLU A 83 16.72 -8.05 -22.04
CA GLU A 83 16.17 -9.34 -21.61
C GLU A 83 15.14 -9.18 -20.46
N LEU A 84 15.38 -8.21 -19.57
CA LEU A 84 14.47 -7.89 -18.47
C LEU A 84 13.13 -7.36 -19.00
N VAL A 85 13.18 -6.45 -19.98
CA VAL A 85 12.01 -5.85 -20.61
C VAL A 85 11.22 -6.90 -21.40
N GLU A 86 11.89 -7.80 -22.11
CA GLU A 86 11.24 -8.91 -22.82
C GLU A 86 10.53 -9.86 -21.85
N ARG A 87 11.19 -10.24 -20.75
CA ARG A 87 10.58 -11.08 -19.69
C ARG A 87 9.37 -10.40 -19.05
N MET A 88 9.48 -9.11 -18.72
CA MET A 88 8.38 -8.31 -18.18
C MET A 88 7.21 -8.24 -19.16
N THR A 89 7.48 -7.97 -20.44
CA THR A 89 6.47 -7.88 -21.50
C THR A 89 5.70 -9.19 -21.63
N LYS A 90 6.40 -10.33 -21.58
CA LYS A 90 5.76 -11.64 -21.56
C LYS A 90 4.82 -11.81 -20.36
N LEU A 91 5.28 -11.49 -19.16
CA LEU A 91 4.48 -11.64 -17.94
C LEU A 91 3.23 -10.75 -17.91
N VAL A 92 3.34 -9.52 -18.41
CA VAL A 92 2.19 -8.60 -18.55
C VAL A 92 1.18 -9.17 -19.54
N ASN A 93 1.62 -9.58 -20.73
CA ASN A 93 0.75 -10.19 -21.74
C ASN A 93 0.10 -11.49 -21.24
N ASP A 94 0.84 -12.37 -20.57
CA ASP A 94 0.31 -13.60 -19.99
C ASP A 94 -0.78 -13.30 -18.93
N SER A 95 -0.61 -12.21 -18.18
CA SER A 95 -1.58 -11.77 -17.16
C SER A 95 -2.85 -11.20 -17.79
N LEU A 96 -2.73 -10.40 -18.86
CA LEU A 96 -3.87 -9.89 -19.64
C LEU A 96 -4.63 -11.02 -20.34
N ALA A 97 -3.90 -11.95 -20.96
CA ALA A 97 -4.49 -13.11 -21.64
C ALA A 97 -5.23 -14.03 -20.66
N SER A 98 -4.68 -14.25 -19.46
CA SER A 98 -5.32 -15.07 -18.42
C SER A 98 -6.63 -14.47 -17.91
N ASP A 99 -6.77 -13.14 -17.96
CA ASP A 99 -8.00 -12.45 -17.55
C ASP A 99 -9.09 -12.49 -18.63
N GLY A 100 -8.71 -12.49 -19.90
CA GLY A 100 -9.64 -12.58 -21.04
C GLY A 100 -10.43 -11.30 -21.33
N SER A 101 -10.36 -10.27 -20.49
CA SER A 101 -11.06 -9.00 -20.73
C SER A 101 -10.42 -8.13 -21.82
N TYR A 102 -9.15 -8.39 -22.18
CA TYR A 102 -8.39 -7.56 -23.11
C TYR A 102 -7.81 -8.43 -24.22
N SER A 103 -8.26 -8.21 -25.46
CA SER A 103 -7.72 -8.86 -26.65
C SER A 103 -6.60 -8.01 -27.26
N VAL A 104 -5.47 -7.91 -26.56
CA VAL A 104 -4.29 -7.16 -26.99
C VAL A 104 -3.01 -7.95 -26.72
N THR A 105 -1.99 -7.71 -27.53
CA THR A 105 -0.61 -8.10 -27.23
C THR A 105 0.23 -6.83 -27.24
N LEU A 106 0.76 -6.47 -26.07
CA LEU A 106 1.60 -5.29 -25.89
C LEU A 106 3.04 -5.58 -26.34
N SER A 107 3.63 -4.64 -27.07
CA SER A 107 5.05 -4.66 -27.42
C SER A 107 5.92 -4.19 -26.25
N THR A 108 7.24 -4.38 -26.35
CA THR A 108 8.19 -3.85 -25.35
C THR A 108 8.11 -2.32 -25.23
N GLU A 109 7.91 -1.61 -26.35
CA GLU A 109 7.75 -0.15 -26.33
C GLU A 109 6.44 0.27 -25.66
N ASP A 110 5.35 -0.50 -25.83
CA ASP A 110 4.09 -0.24 -25.13
C ASP A 110 4.28 -0.36 -23.62
N ILE A 111 5.00 -1.39 -23.14
CA ILE A 111 5.30 -1.55 -21.72
C ILE A 111 6.07 -0.35 -21.17
N LEU A 112 7.15 0.08 -21.85
CA LEU A 112 7.93 1.24 -21.44
C LEU A 112 7.08 2.52 -21.42
N LYS A 113 6.18 2.69 -22.39
CA LYS A 113 5.24 3.81 -22.45
C LYS A 113 4.25 3.78 -21.28
N PHE A 114 3.72 2.61 -20.91
CA PHE A 114 2.79 2.50 -19.78
C PHE A 114 3.49 2.75 -18.44
N ILE A 115 4.73 2.29 -18.26
CA ILE A 115 5.56 2.66 -17.10
C ILE A 115 5.72 4.17 -17.03
N ASP A 116 6.10 4.80 -18.15
CA ASP A 116 6.32 6.25 -18.24
C ASP A 116 5.06 7.10 -18.09
N SER A 117 3.87 6.49 -18.07
CA SER A 117 2.62 7.21 -17.84
C SER A 117 2.41 7.62 -16.38
N GLY A 118 3.20 7.05 -15.45
CA GLY A 118 3.21 7.36 -14.01
C GLY A 118 3.96 8.64 -13.61
N LYS A 119 4.29 9.51 -14.56
CA LYS A 119 5.16 10.69 -14.34
C LYS A 119 4.45 11.93 -13.79
N SER A 120 3.13 11.88 -13.54
CA SER A 120 2.40 13.04 -13.01
C SER A 120 3.00 13.51 -11.69
N GLU A 121 3.01 14.82 -11.46
CA GLU A 121 3.41 15.40 -10.17
C GLU A 121 2.27 15.38 -9.15
N GLY A 122 1.04 15.02 -9.55
CA GLY A 122 -0.15 15.20 -8.73
C GLY A 122 -0.50 16.68 -8.58
N GLY A 123 -1.22 17.03 -7.52
CA GLY A 123 -1.52 18.42 -7.20
C GLY A 123 -2.93 18.68 -6.66
N PRO A 124 -3.29 19.97 -6.51
CA PRO A 124 -4.57 20.39 -5.94
C PRO A 124 -5.73 20.38 -6.94
N GLU A 125 -5.47 20.19 -8.23
CA GLU A 125 -6.48 20.33 -9.30
C GLU A 125 -6.62 19.04 -10.10
N GLY A 126 -7.81 18.81 -10.67
CA GLY A 126 -8.06 17.66 -11.53
C GLY A 126 -8.08 16.31 -10.79
N ARG A 127 -7.95 15.22 -11.56
CA ARG A 127 -7.98 13.85 -11.05
C ARG A 127 -6.62 13.19 -11.25
N HIS A 128 -6.10 12.57 -10.21
CA HIS A 128 -4.81 11.88 -10.25
C HIS A 128 -4.91 10.51 -9.61
N TRP A 129 -4.63 9.46 -10.39
CA TRP A 129 -4.33 8.16 -9.83
C TRP A 129 -2.99 8.20 -9.11
N VAL A 130 -2.88 7.45 -8.02
CA VAL A 130 -1.65 7.34 -7.21
C VAL A 130 -1.38 5.85 -7.00
N LEU A 131 -0.21 5.37 -7.42
CA LEU A 131 0.13 3.95 -7.42
C LEU A 131 1.48 3.69 -6.77
N ASP A 132 1.47 2.77 -5.80
CA ASP A 132 2.65 2.00 -5.43
C ASP A 132 2.49 0.58 -6.01
N PRO A 133 3.30 0.20 -7.01
CA PRO A 133 3.20 -1.11 -7.65
C PRO A 133 3.50 -2.26 -6.70
N ILE A 134 4.48 -2.12 -5.79
CA ILE A 134 4.81 -3.09 -4.75
C ILE A 134 5.32 -2.35 -3.51
N ASP A 135 4.39 -1.99 -2.63
CA ASP A 135 4.77 -1.52 -1.32
C ASP A 135 5.26 -2.70 -0.48
N GLY A 136 6.42 -2.55 0.14
CA GLY A 136 7.07 -3.60 0.93
C GLY A 136 7.93 -4.55 0.11
N THR A 137 8.71 -4.04 -0.84
CA THR A 137 9.70 -4.76 -1.67
C THR A 137 10.55 -5.80 -0.92
N LYS A 138 10.98 -5.49 0.31
CA LYS A 138 11.75 -6.44 1.16
C LYS A 138 10.88 -7.60 1.66
N GLY A 139 9.62 -7.30 2.00
CA GLY A 139 8.61 -8.31 2.29
C GLY A 139 8.34 -9.20 1.08
N PHE A 140 8.24 -8.60 -0.12
CA PHE A 140 8.12 -9.34 -1.36
C PHE A 140 9.30 -10.31 -1.58
N LEU A 141 10.54 -9.84 -1.47
CA LEU A 141 11.76 -10.64 -1.67
C LEU A 141 11.88 -11.87 -0.77
N ARG A 142 11.36 -11.79 0.46
CA ARG A 142 11.45 -12.87 1.45
C ARG A 142 10.21 -13.77 1.51
N GLY A 143 9.26 -13.60 0.60
CA GLY A 143 7.98 -14.32 0.63
C GLY A 143 7.03 -13.86 1.73
N GLY A 144 7.27 -12.69 2.32
CA GLY A 144 6.43 -12.05 3.33
C GLY A 144 5.34 -11.17 2.71
N GLN A 145 4.83 -10.23 3.52
CA GLN A 145 3.73 -9.34 3.14
C GLN A 145 4.19 -8.21 2.21
N TYR A 146 3.37 -7.90 1.22
CA TYR A 146 3.49 -6.76 0.31
C TYR A 146 2.09 -6.35 -0.16
N ALA A 147 1.96 -5.14 -0.70
CA ALA A 147 0.69 -4.65 -1.21
C ALA A 147 0.86 -3.91 -2.55
N ILE A 148 -0.14 -4.03 -3.41
CA ILE A 148 -0.32 -3.13 -4.55
C ILE A 148 -1.30 -2.07 -4.08
N ALA A 149 -0.86 -0.81 -4.03
CA ALA A 149 -1.64 0.27 -3.45
C ALA A 149 -2.04 1.28 -4.52
N LEU A 150 -3.35 1.40 -4.77
CA LEU A 150 -3.89 2.28 -5.80
C LEU A 150 -4.95 3.20 -5.19
N ALA A 151 -4.83 4.50 -5.41
CA ALA A 151 -5.80 5.49 -4.97
C ALA A 151 -6.16 6.46 -6.10
N LEU A 152 -7.30 7.13 -5.94
CA LEU A 152 -7.67 8.28 -6.77
C LEU A 152 -7.73 9.53 -5.90
N LEU A 153 -7.09 10.59 -6.39
CA LEU A 153 -7.26 11.96 -5.91
C LEU A 153 -8.24 12.71 -6.82
N ASP A 154 -9.20 13.43 -6.25
CA ASP A 154 -9.98 14.47 -6.94
C ASP A 154 -9.74 15.80 -6.23
N ARG A 155 -9.07 16.73 -6.94
CA ARG A 155 -8.65 18.04 -6.44
C ARG A 155 -7.89 17.95 -5.12
N GLY A 156 -6.83 17.14 -5.13
CA GLY A 156 -5.95 16.90 -3.99
C GLY A 156 -6.54 16.09 -2.84
N LYS A 157 -7.80 15.62 -2.92
CA LYS A 157 -8.44 14.80 -1.89
C LYS A 157 -8.48 13.35 -2.31
N VAL A 158 -8.10 12.43 -1.41
CA VAL A 158 -8.29 10.98 -1.64
C VAL A 158 -9.79 10.67 -1.64
N VAL A 159 -10.30 10.12 -2.74
CA VAL A 159 -11.74 9.84 -2.93
C VAL A 159 -12.07 8.35 -3.03
N LEU A 160 -11.11 7.53 -3.42
CA LEU A 160 -11.18 6.06 -3.30
C LEU A 160 -9.77 5.47 -3.15
N GLY A 161 -9.71 4.25 -2.62
CA GLY A 161 -8.47 3.51 -2.45
C GLY A 161 -8.68 2.01 -2.52
N VAL A 162 -7.69 1.31 -3.05
CA VAL A 162 -7.63 -0.14 -3.20
C VAL A 162 -6.26 -0.62 -2.72
N LEU A 163 -6.26 -1.62 -1.85
CA LEU A 163 -5.07 -2.35 -1.41
C LEU A 163 -5.24 -3.82 -1.77
N ALA A 164 -4.48 -4.29 -2.75
CA ALA A 164 -4.37 -5.72 -3.01
C ALA A 164 -3.22 -6.29 -2.18
N CYS A 165 -3.52 -7.21 -1.26
CA CYS A 165 -2.56 -7.81 -0.33
C CYS A 165 -2.46 -9.32 -0.62
N PRO A 166 -1.56 -9.75 -1.53
CA PRO A 166 -1.66 -11.10 -2.09
C PRO A 166 -1.27 -12.22 -1.13
N ASN A 167 -0.54 -11.90 -0.07
CA ASN A 167 -0.10 -12.84 0.96
C ASN A 167 -0.85 -12.68 2.28
N LEU A 168 -1.77 -11.71 2.39
CA LEU A 168 -2.50 -11.48 3.63
C LEU A 168 -3.67 -12.48 3.72
N PRO A 169 -3.85 -13.18 4.86
CA PRO A 169 -4.94 -14.15 5.04
C PRO A 169 -6.30 -13.48 4.93
N LEU A 170 -7.33 -14.25 4.57
CA LEU A 170 -8.72 -13.76 4.57
C LEU A 170 -9.27 -13.56 6.00
N THR A 171 -8.74 -14.29 6.96
CA THR A 171 -9.06 -14.17 8.38
C THR A 171 -8.09 -13.24 9.11
N SER A 172 -8.40 -12.91 10.36
CA SER A 172 -7.54 -12.10 11.23
C SER A 172 -6.14 -12.72 11.33
N ILE A 173 -5.10 -11.88 11.27
CA ILE A 173 -3.70 -12.32 11.46
C ILE A 173 -3.53 -13.02 12.82
N ARG A 174 -4.34 -12.67 13.83
CA ARG A 174 -4.29 -13.27 15.17
C ARG A 174 -4.88 -14.67 15.22
N ASP A 175 -5.79 -14.97 14.28
CA ASP A 175 -6.54 -16.22 14.23
C ASP A 175 -5.95 -17.21 13.21
N GLN A 176 -4.79 -16.91 12.63
CA GLN A 176 -4.09 -17.85 11.74
C GLN A 176 -3.71 -19.11 12.52
N GLN A 177 -4.42 -20.19 12.21
CA GLN A 177 -4.25 -21.49 12.87
C GLN A 177 -3.49 -22.47 11.98
N SER A 178 -3.40 -22.23 10.66
CA SER A 178 -2.82 -23.17 9.71
C SER A 178 -2.02 -22.50 8.58
N PRO A 179 -0.89 -23.09 8.16
CA PRO A 179 -0.17 -22.65 6.95
C PRO A 179 -0.95 -22.88 5.64
N ASN A 180 -2.12 -23.53 5.69
CA ASN A 180 -3.02 -23.74 4.54
C ASN A 180 -4.16 -22.72 4.46
N ASP A 181 -4.18 -21.69 5.31
CA ASP A 181 -5.23 -20.68 5.26
C ASP A 181 -5.25 -19.98 3.89
N GLU A 182 -6.45 -19.75 3.36
CA GLU A 182 -6.60 -19.01 2.11
C GLU A 182 -6.05 -17.59 2.28
N VAL A 183 -5.16 -17.20 1.38
CA VAL A 183 -4.50 -15.89 1.34
C VAL A 183 -4.87 -15.14 0.09
N GLY A 184 -4.72 -13.82 0.15
CA GLY A 184 -4.97 -12.92 -0.97
C GLY A 184 -6.29 -12.21 -0.81
N CYS A 185 -6.23 -11.02 -0.23
CA CYS A 185 -7.38 -10.14 -0.08
C CYS A 185 -7.18 -8.82 -0.83
N LEU A 186 -8.31 -8.21 -1.15
CA LEU A 186 -8.45 -6.90 -1.75
C LEU A 186 -9.29 -6.04 -0.82
N PHE A 187 -8.68 -5.02 -0.21
CA PHE A 187 -9.41 -3.97 0.49
C PHE A 187 -9.75 -2.86 -0.47
N PHE A 188 -10.94 -2.29 -0.34
CA PHE A 188 -11.36 -1.16 -1.15
C PHE A 188 -12.33 -0.27 -0.39
N ALA A 189 -12.24 1.03 -0.64
CA ALA A 189 -13.09 2.04 -0.03
C ALA A 189 -13.29 3.21 -1.00
N GLU A 190 -14.44 3.87 -0.89
CA GLU A 190 -14.73 5.16 -1.50
C GLU A 190 -15.32 6.09 -0.46
N ILE A 191 -15.20 7.41 -0.67
CA ILE A 191 -15.66 8.42 0.27
C ILE A 191 -17.14 8.25 0.64
N GLY A 192 -17.42 8.02 1.93
CA GLY A 192 -18.76 7.78 2.46
C GLY A 192 -19.35 6.39 2.18
N GLY A 193 -18.66 5.52 1.43
CA GLY A 193 -19.10 4.17 1.10
C GLY A 193 -18.76 3.14 2.19
N GLY A 194 -17.81 3.45 3.07
CA GLY A 194 -17.23 2.49 3.99
C GLY A 194 -16.17 1.58 3.34
N THR A 195 -15.46 0.82 4.16
CA THR A 195 -14.43 -0.11 3.69
C THR A 195 -14.94 -1.54 3.58
N TYR A 196 -14.57 -2.19 2.48
CA TYR A 196 -14.87 -3.58 2.20
C TYR A 196 -13.60 -4.38 1.93
N MET A 197 -13.65 -5.67 2.24
CA MET A 197 -12.62 -6.65 1.93
C MET A 197 -13.26 -7.79 1.12
N GLN A 198 -12.56 -8.27 0.10
CA GLN A 198 -12.95 -9.47 -0.64
C GLN A 198 -11.70 -10.30 -1.00
N PRO A 199 -11.82 -11.59 -1.31
CA PRO A 199 -10.70 -12.35 -1.87
C PRO A 199 -10.29 -11.83 -3.25
N LEU A 200 -9.03 -12.07 -3.66
CA LEU A 200 -8.47 -11.56 -4.92
C LEU A 200 -9.16 -12.13 -6.19
N ASP A 201 -9.88 -13.24 -6.06
CA ASP A 201 -10.69 -13.81 -7.15
C ASP A 201 -11.98 -13.02 -7.43
N GLY A 202 -12.33 -12.06 -6.56
CA GLY A 202 -13.52 -11.24 -6.71
C GLY A 202 -14.80 -11.86 -6.16
N SER A 203 -14.70 -12.91 -5.34
CA SER A 203 -15.81 -13.47 -4.57
C SER A 203 -16.37 -12.47 -3.52
N SER A 204 -17.32 -12.91 -2.69
CA SER A 204 -18.15 -12.04 -1.86
C SER A 204 -17.37 -11.04 -0.99
N ALA A 205 -17.72 -9.76 -1.12
CA ALA A 205 -17.18 -8.70 -0.29
C ALA A 205 -17.87 -8.65 1.08
N VAL A 206 -17.08 -8.39 2.12
CA VAL A 206 -17.53 -8.16 3.49
C VAL A 206 -17.15 -6.75 3.94
N LYS A 207 -18.04 -6.08 4.67
CA LYS A 207 -17.73 -4.78 5.28
C LYS A 207 -16.79 -5.01 6.47
N VAL A 208 -15.75 -4.20 6.57
CA VAL A 208 -14.77 -4.27 7.65
C VAL A 208 -14.81 -3.01 8.50
N GLN A 209 -14.40 -3.14 9.77
CA GLN A 209 -14.35 -2.03 10.72
C GLN A 209 -13.09 -2.16 11.58
N VAL A 210 -12.53 -1.00 11.95
CA VAL A 210 -11.44 -0.94 12.93
C VAL A 210 -11.89 -1.50 14.27
N THR A 211 -10.93 -1.95 15.08
CA THR A 211 -11.23 -2.48 16.41
C THR A 211 -11.94 -1.47 17.31
N ALA A 212 -12.85 -1.95 18.15
CA ALA A 212 -13.60 -1.14 19.12
C ALA A 212 -12.87 -0.92 20.46
N VAL A 213 -11.63 -1.43 20.61
CA VAL A 213 -10.80 -1.31 21.81
C VAL A 213 -10.73 0.15 22.27
N GLU A 214 -11.03 0.37 23.55
CA GLU A 214 -10.97 1.68 24.20
C GLU A 214 -9.82 1.77 25.21
N ASN A 215 -9.48 0.63 25.82
CA ASN A 215 -8.41 0.54 26.80
C ASN A 215 -7.06 0.41 26.07
N PRO A 216 -6.14 1.38 26.18
CA PRO A 216 -4.85 1.31 25.51
C PRO A 216 -3.99 0.13 25.98
N GLU A 217 -4.21 -0.41 27.18
CA GLU A 217 -3.46 -1.58 27.66
C GLU A 217 -3.74 -2.85 26.84
N GLU A 218 -4.93 -2.94 26.24
CA GLU A 218 -5.40 -4.05 25.39
C GLU A 218 -5.10 -3.81 23.90
N ALA A 219 -4.67 -2.60 23.54
CA ALA A 219 -4.36 -2.24 22.16
C ALA A 219 -3.09 -2.96 21.70
N SER A 220 -3.08 -3.46 20.46
CA SER A 220 -1.84 -3.88 19.80
C SER A 220 -1.35 -2.81 18.83
N PHE A 221 -0.03 -2.72 18.70
CA PHE A 221 0.60 -1.85 17.71
C PHE A 221 1.12 -2.64 16.51
N PHE A 222 1.09 -2.03 15.33
CA PHE A 222 1.73 -2.56 14.14
C PHE A 222 3.19 -2.12 14.08
N GLU A 223 4.09 -3.06 13.82
CA GLU A 223 5.52 -2.82 13.66
C GLU A 223 6.01 -3.37 12.31
N SER A 224 6.83 -2.61 11.60
CA SER A 224 7.54 -3.13 10.42
C SER A 224 8.65 -4.08 10.88
N TYR A 225 8.97 -5.12 10.09
CA TYR A 225 10.12 -5.97 10.41
C TYR A 225 11.47 -5.25 10.22
N GLU A 226 11.47 -4.14 9.49
CA GLU A 226 12.67 -3.39 9.12
C GLU A 226 12.99 -2.28 10.10
N ALA A 227 14.09 -2.43 10.83
CA ALA A 227 14.46 -1.49 11.90
C ALA A 227 14.89 -0.09 11.44
N LEU A 228 15.12 0.09 10.13
CA LEU A 228 15.47 1.38 9.55
C LEU A 228 14.25 2.27 9.29
N HIS A 229 13.04 1.71 9.26
CA HIS A 229 11.82 2.41 8.84
C HIS A 229 11.06 3.07 10.01
N SER A 230 11.51 2.88 11.26
CA SER A 230 10.94 3.52 12.45
C SER A 230 12.02 3.79 13.50
N LYS A 231 11.83 4.84 14.30
CA LYS A 231 12.60 5.05 15.54
C LYS A 231 12.05 4.10 16.61
N HIS A 232 12.58 2.88 16.72
CA HIS A 232 12.13 1.91 17.72
C HIS A 232 12.10 2.49 19.14
N ASP A 233 13.06 3.33 19.50
CA ASP A 233 13.09 3.97 20.83
C ASP A 233 11.87 4.87 21.07
N LEU A 234 11.41 5.59 20.04
CA LEU A 234 10.26 6.49 20.14
C LEU A 234 8.95 5.69 20.18
N SER A 235 8.81 4.69 19.31
CA SER A 235 7.65 3.80 19.31
C SER A 235 7.51 3.04 20.63
N SER A 236 8.62 2.55 21.20
CA SER A 236 8.65 1.89 22.50
C SER A 236 8.25 2.85 23.63
N SER A 237 8.79 4.07 23.65
CA SER A 237 8.40 5.11 24.63
C SER A 237 6.89 5.40 24.58
N ILE A 238 6.31 5.52 23.38
CA ILE A 238 4.87 5.75 23.22
C ILE A 238 4.07 4.54 23.74
N ALA A 239 4.50 3.32 23.42
CA ALA A 239 3.83 2.11 23.89
C ALA A 239 3.87 1.97 25.42
N GLU A 240 5.00 2.31 26.05
CA GLU A 240 5.15 2.35 27.52
C GLU A 240 4.21 3.38 28.16
N LYS A 241 4.13 4.60 27.61
CA LYS A 241 3.23 5.65 28.10
C LYS A 241 1.75 5.27 27.98
N LEU A 242 1.40 4.52 26.95
CA LEU A 242 0.06 3.97 26.76
C LEU A 242 -0.22 2.74 27.62
N GLY A 243 0.79 2.16 28.26
CA GLY A 243 0.66 0.94 29.06
C GLY A 243 0.33 -0.30 28.23
N ILE A 244 0.71 -0.32 26.94
CA ILE A 244 0.39 -1.42 26.02
C ILE A 244 1.01 -2.72 26.54
N LYS A 245 0.18 -3.75 26.75
CA LYS A 245 0.61 -5.08 27.20
C LYS A 245 0.55 -6.13 26.08
N ALA A 246 -0.23 -5.88 25.04
CA ALA A 246 -0.34 -6.80 23.91
C ALA A 246 0.94 -6.82 23.07
N PRO A 247 1.33 -7.97 22.51
CA PRO A 247 2.48 -8.05 21.61
C PRO A 247 2.22 -7.27 20.31
N PRO A 248 3.28 -6.76 19.64
CA PRO A 248 3.14 -6.13 18.33
C PRO A 248 2.66 -7.10 17.26
N VAL A 249 1.90 -6.56 16.30
CA VAL A 249 1.58 -7.23 15.04
C VAL A 249 2.64 -6.83 14.02
N ARG A 250 3.53 -7.77 13.66
CA ARG A 250 4.61 -7.49 12.71
C ARG A 250 4.18 -7.73 11.29
N ILE A 251 4.18 -6.67 10.47
CA ILE A 251 3.78 -6.74 9.07
C ILE A 251 4.37 -5.58 8.26
N ASP A 252 4.91 -5.88 7.08
CA ASP A 252 5.42 -4.86 6.15
C ASP A 252 4.31 -4.31 5.27
N SER A 253 4.62 -3.29 4.48
CA SER A 253 3.71 -2.65 3.53
C SER A 253 2.45 -2.02 4.13
N GLN A 254 1.62 -1.47 3.26
CA GLN A 254 0.28 -0.97 3.48
C GLN A 254 -0.71 -2.08 3.81
N ALA A 255 -0.30 -3.36 3.77
CA ALA A 255 -1.03 -4.44 4.43
C ALA A 255 -1.29 -4.13 5.93
N LYS A 256 -0.48 -3.27 6.56
CA LYS A 256 -0.77 -2.65 7.88
C LYS A 256 -2.10 -1.90 7.90
N TYR A 257 -2.37 -1.05 6.93
CA TYR A 257 -3.63 -0.32 6.82
C TYR A 257 -4.81 -1.27 6.57
N GLY A 258 -4.64 -2.27 5.69
CA GLY A 258 -5.63 -3.32 5.46
C GLY A 258 -5.98 -4.09 6.73
N ALA A 259 -4.96 -4.60 7.43
CA ALA A 259 -5.12 -5.31 8.70
C ALA A 259 -5.76 -4.44 9.80
N LEU A 260 -5.38 -3.16 9.91
CA LEU A 260 -6.00 -2.21 10.85
C LEU A 260 -7.47 -1.97 10.50
N SER A 261 -7.81 -1.83 9.22
CA SER A 261 -9.18 -1.58 8.75
C SER A 261 -10.16 -2.72 9.07
N ARG A 262 -9.66 -3.94 9.30
CA ARG A 262 -10.45 -5.10 9.73
C ARG A 262 -10.29 -5.49 11.20
N GLY A 263 -9.57 -4.68 11.98
CA GLY A 263 -9.47 -4.83 13.43
C GLY A 263 -8.38 -5.76 13.95
N ASP A 264 -7.43 -6.21 13.12
CA ASP A 264 -6.33 -7.09 13.54
C ASP A 264 -5.36 -6.42 14.53
N GLY A 265 -5.36 -5.09 14.54
CA GLY A 265 -4.63 -4.27 15.50
C GLY A 265 -5.26 -2.90 15.68
N ALA A 266 -4.75 -2.16 16.66
CA ALA A 266 -5.38 -0.93 17.12
C ALA A 266 -4.61 0.33 16.71
N ILE A 267 -3.28 0.27 16.66
CA ILE A 267 -2.41 1.44 16.48
C ILE A 267 -1.37 1.13 15.41
N TYR A 268 -1.23 2.02 14.43
CA TYR A 268 -0.09 2.04 13.51
C TYR A 268 0.60 3.40 13.60
N MET A 269 1.93 3.38 13.70
CA MET A 269 2.76 4.57 13.75
C MET A 269 3.87 4.46 12.73
N ARG A 270 4.09 5.53 11.97
CA ARG A 270 5.24 5.68 11.09
C ARG A 270 5.97 6.96 11.44
N LEU A 271 7.08 6.82 12.14
CA LEU A 271 7.86 7.92 12.70
C LEU A 271 9.21 7.96 11.97
N PRO A 272 9.29 8.66 10.83
CA PRO A 272 10.47 8.66 9.99
C PRO A 272 11.67 9.31 10.69
N ARG A 273 12.86 9.03 10.14
CA ARG A 273 14.09 9.73 10.53
C ARG A 273 14.09 11.13 9.93
N GLU A 274 14.85 12.02 10.56
CA GLU A 274 15.00 13.40 10.07
C GLU A 274 15.52 13.41 8.63
N GLY A 275 14.95 14.28 7.80
CA GLY A 275 15.29 14.42 6.38
C GLY A 275 14.62 13.41 5.44
N TYR A 276 13.86 12.43 5.95
CA TYR A 276 13.06 11.56 5.10
C TYR A 276 11.70 12.20 4.78
N ARG A 277 11.32 12.19 3.50
CA ARG A 277 10.02 12.66 3.02
C ARG A 277 9.17 11.47 2.60
N GLU A 278 8.01 11.33 3.21
CA GLU A 278 7.04 10.29 2.85
C GLU A 278 6.52 10.55 1.44
N LYS A 279 6.24 9.49 0.67
CA LYS A 279 5.61 9.64 -0.64
C LYS A 279 4.12 9.43 -0.52
N ILE A 280 3.34 10.07 -1.38
CA ILE A 280 1.89 9.95 -1.32
C ILE A 280 1.40 8.52 -1.61
N TRP A 281 2.12 7.76 -2.43
CA TRP A 281 1.76 6.39 -2.79
C TRP A 281 1.92 5.38 -1.65
N ASP A 282 2.80 5.66 -0.68
CA ASP A 282 2.94 4.87 0.56
C ASP A 282 1.70 4.93 1.49
N HIS A 283 0.80 5.89 1.26
CA HIS A 283 -0.26 6.22 2.24
C HIS A 283 -1.64 6.47 1.67
N ALA A 284 -1.79 6.98 0.44
CA ALA A 284 -3.09 7.44 -0.07
C ALA A 284 -4.18 6.35 -0.01
N ALA A 285 -3.89 5.14 -0.51
CA ALA A 285 -4.84 4.03 -0.49
C ALA A 285 -5.15 3.55 0.94
N GLY A 286 -4.11 3.37 1.75
CA GLY A 286 -4.26 2.97 3.15
C GLY A 286 -5.06 3.96 4.00
N CYS A 287 -4.88 5.27 3.76
CA CYS A 287 -5.59 6.31 4.50
C CYS A 287 -7.10 6.17 4.35
N ILE A 288 -7.60 6.15 3.12
CA ILE A 288 -9.04 6.06 2.87
C ILE A 288 -9.62 4.71 3.31
N VAL A 289 -8.88 3.62 3.10
CA VAL A 289 -9.27 2.27 3.58
C VAL A 289 -9.45 2.24 5.10
N VAL A 290 -8.64 2.97 5.86
CA VAL A 290 -8.81 3.03 7.32
C VAL A 290 -9.88 4.03 7.74
N THR A 291 -9.94 5.23 7.15
CA THR A 291 -10.92 6.25 7.55
C THR A 291 -12.35 5.78 7.29
N GLU A 292 -12.59 5.12 6.16
CA GLU A 292 -13.91 4.56 5.81
C GLU A 292 -14.26 3.31 6.63
N ALA A 293 -13.28 2.68 7.29
CA ALA A 293 -13.49 1.61 8.26
C ALA A 293 -13.80 2.13 9.67
N GLY A 294 -13.88 3.45 9.86
CA GLY A 294 -14.11 4.11 11.16
C GLY A 294 -12.83 4.46 11.93
N GLY A 295 -11.66 4.32 11.30
CA GLY A 295 -10.38 4.75 11.85
C GLY A 295 -10.11 6.24 11.66
N VAL A 296 -9.00 6.69 12.22
CA VAL A 296 -8.49 8.06 12.14
C VAL A 296 -7.03 8.00 11.72
N VAL A 297 -6.68 8.80 10.71
CA VAL A 297 -5.32 8.92 10.17
C VAL A 297 -4.92 10.39 10.18
N THR A 298 -3.82 10.71 10.87
CA THR A 298 -3.28 12.07 10.96
C THR A 298 -1.76 12.05 10.90
N ASP A 299 -1.14 13.21 10.71
CA ASP A 299 0.25 13.37 11.13
C ASP A 299 0.35 13.23 12.67
N ALA A 300 1.57 13.09 13.19
CA ALA A 300 1.79 12.95 14.63
C ALA A 300 1.61 14.28 15.41
N ALA A 301 1.35 15.39 14.71
CA ALA A 301 0.93 16.68 15.27
C ALA A 301 -0.61 16.85 15.30
N GLY A 302 -1.36 15.85 14.80
CA GLY A 302 -2.83 15.81 14.81
C GLY A 302 -3.48 16.47 13.59
N ASN A 303 -2.71 16.90 12.59
CA ASN A 303 -3.25 17.49 11.36
C ASN A 303 -3.63 16.41 10.34
N PRO A 304 -4.66 16.66 9.51
CA PRO A 304 -4.94 15.82 8.34
C PRO A 304 -3.76 15.78 7.37
N LEU A 305 -3.55 14.62 6.73
CA LEU A 305 -2.55 14.48 5.67
C LEU A 305 -3.00 15.21 4.40
N ASP A 306 -2.11 16.04 3.84
CA ASP A 306 -2.38 16.87 2.66
C ASP A 306 -1.77 16.27 1.39
N PHE A 307 -2.59 15.57 0.62
CA PHE A 307 -2.22 14.93 -0.65
C PHE A 307 -2.22 15.90 -1.85
N SER A 308 -2.48 17.20 -1.63
CA SER A 308 -2.55 18.21 -2.71
C SER A 308 -1.20 18.81 -3.10
N ARG A 309 -0.12 18.49 -2.37
CA ARG A 309 1.21 19.12 -2.51
C ARG A 309 2.17 18.38 -3.44
N GLY A 310 1.64 17.50 -4.27
CA GLY A 310 2.37 16.70 -5.23
C GLY A 310 2.84 15.36 -4.68
N LYS A 311 4.01 14.87 -5.07
CA LYS A 311 4.49 13.49 -4.80
C LYS A 311 4.82 13.18 -3.34
N TYR A 312 4.99 14.18 -2.50
CA TYR A 312 5.49 14.02 -1.14
C TYR A 312 4.50 14.50 -0.09
N LEU A 313 4.51 13.83 1.06
CA LEU A 313 3.93 14.33 2.30
C LEU A 313 5.07 14.90 3.15
N ASP A 314 5.14 16.24 3.18
CA ASP A 314 6.12 16.97 3.98
C ASP A 314 5.67 17.02 5.45
N LEU A 315 5.99 15.94 6.18
CA LEU A 315 5.61 15.75 7.57
C LEU A 315 6.82 15.91 8.50
N ASP A 316 6.68 16.75 9.52
CA ASP A 316 7.74 16.96 10.52
C ASP A 316 7.78 15.85 11.58
N THR A 317 6.62 15.25 11.90
CA THR A 317 6.44 14.40 13.09
C THR A 317 6.08 12.95 12.78
N GLY A 318 5.83 12.61 11.50
CA GLY A 318 5.39 11.28 11.06
C GLY A 318 3.86 11.13 11.01
N ILE A 319 3.39 9.89 10.91
CA ILE A 319 1.98 9.52 10.75
C ILE A 319 1.55 8.63 11.90
N ILE A 320 0.34 8.87 12.43
CA ILE A 320 -0.31 8.03 13.42
C ILE A 320 -1.71 7.63 12.95
N VAL A 321 -2.07 6.39 13.23
CA VAL A 321 -3.30 5.76 12.74
C VAL A 321 -3.89 4.91 13.84
N THR A 322 -5.16 5.14 14.18
CA THR A 322 -5.87 4.34 15.19
C THR A 322 -7.38 4.48 15.05
N ASN A 323 -8.16 4.03 16.03
CA ASN A 323 -9.60 4.25 16.10
C ASN A 323 -9.93 5.60 16.78
N GLN A 324 -11.19 6.04 16.68
CA GLN A 324 -11.62 7.33 17.26
C GLN A 324 -11.42 7.42 18.78
N LYS A 325 -11.49 6.28 19.49
CA LYS A 325 -11.47 6.23 20.96
C LYS A 325 -10.06 6.36 21.52
N LEU A 326 -9.08 5.74 20.86
CA LEU A 326 -7.68 5.73 21.27
C LEU A 326 -6.89 6.97 20.79
N MET A 327 -7.36 7.66 19.74
CA MET A 327 -6.62 8.79 19.17
C MET A 327 -6.23 9.87 20.19
N PRO A 328 -7.11 10.32 21.11
CA PRO A 328 -6.71 11.32 22.12
C PRO A 328 -5.58 10.86 23.03
N LEU A 329 -5.57 9.58 23.40
CA LEU A 329 -4.53 8.98 24.25
C LEU A 329 -3.22 8.81 23.49
N LEU A 330 -3.30 8.30 22.26
CA LEU A 330 -2.14 8.15 21.37
C LEU A 330 -1.48 9.50 21.10
N PHE A 331 -2.27 10.52 20.78
CA PHE A 331 -1.77 11.86 20.53
C PHE A 331 -1.02 12.45 21.74
N LYS A 332 -1.60 12.30 22.94
CA LYS A 332 -0.96 12.71 24.19
C LYS A 332 0.39 12.02 24.38
N ALA A 333 0.43 10.69 24.23
CA ALA A 333 1.65 9.90 24.39
C ALA A 333 2.73 10.27 23.37
N VAL A 334 2.37 10.46 22.10
CA VAL A 334 3.26 10.91 21.03
C VAL A 334 3.90 12.26 21.36
N ARG A 335 3.08 13.24 21.77
CA ARG A 335 3.57 14.57 22.13
C ARG A 335 4.55 14.53 23.29
N GLU A 336 4.21 13.83 24.37
CA GLU A 336 5.08 13.69 25.54
C GLU A 336 6.42 13.02 25.17
N SER A 337 6.40 11.97 24.35
CA SER A 337 7.62 11.30 23.91
C SER A 337 8.49 12.17 22.98
N LEU A 338 7.90 13.04 22.15
CA LEU A 338 8.63 13.99 21.32
C LEU A 338 9.27 15.11 22.15
N GLU A 339 8.56 15.64 23.15
CA GLU A 339 9.06 16.68 24.07
C GLU A 339 10.23 16.16 24.93
N GLU A 340 10.14 14.94 25.45
CA GLU A 340 11.22 14.28 26.20
C GLU A 340 12.46 14.11 25.33
N LYS A 341 12.28 13.70 24.08
CA LYS A 341 13.38 13.53 23.14
C LYS A 341 14.06 14.87 22.82
N ALA A 342 13.29 15.93 22.58
CA ALA A 342 13.82 17.26 22.35
C ALA A 342 14.60 17.81 23.56
N SER A 343 14.16 17.46 24.78
CA SER A 343 14.82 17.86 26.03
C SER A 343 16.10 17.07 26.34
N SER A 344 16.33 15.95 25.63
CA SER A 344 17.47 15.04 25.82
C SER A 344 18.64 15.28 24.85
N LEU A 345 18.46 16.19 23.88
CA LEU A 345 19.44 16.59 22.86
C LEU A 345 20.19 17.87 23.26
#